data_AF-A0A8T6SJL9-F1
#
_entry.id   AF-A0A8T6SJL9-F1
#
_cell.length_a   1.000
_cell.length_b   1.000
_cell.length_c   1.000
_cell.angle_alpha   90.00
_cell.angle_beta   90.00
_cell.angle_gamma   90.00
#
_symmetry.space_group_name_H-M   'P 1'
#
loop_
_entity.id
_entity.type
_entity.pdbx_description
1 polymer ?
#
loop_
_entity_poly.entity_id
_entity_poly.type
_entity_poly.pdbx_seq_one_letter_code
_entity_poly.pdbx_strand_id
1 'polypeptide(L)'
;MNGLKIKDFLNYKFLSDVQFSPNGLHLCFLVHSPRIEKNDYESNLWIYDLKQEEFYRLTNSGKDKEFLWLNEKELLFISDRESGIEGETEVEEERNGETALFKINIAGGEAQHVDTLKKEVVNMQL
;
A
#
# COMPACT_ATOMS: atom_id res chain seq x y z
N MET A 1 26.00 22.58 -13.16
CA MET A 1 24.72 21.85 -13.05
C MET A 1 24.79 20.66 -14.00
N ASN A 2 24.72 19.43 -13.48
CA ASN A 2 24.56 18.25 -14.34
C ASN A 2 23.09 18.16 -14.75
N GLY A 3 22.82 17.99 -16.04
CA GLY A 3 21.44 17.83 -16.54
C GLY A 3 20.80 16.52 -16.06
N LEU A 4 19.48 16.52 -15.96
CA LEU A 4 18.66 15.33 -15.70
C LEU A 4 18.94 14.25 -16.75
N LYS A 5 19.31 13.05 -16.30
CA LYS A 5 19.47 11.85 -17.11
C LYS A 5 18.24 10.97 -16.98
N ILE A 6 17.99 10.13 -17.99
CA ILE A 6 16.92 9.12 -17.95
C ILE A 6 16.97 8.26 -16.67
N LYS A 7 18.17 7.91 -16.21
CA LYS A 7 18.35 7.12 -14.99
C LYS A 7 17.93 7.85 -13.71
N ASP A 8 17.88 9.18 -13.72
CA ASP A 8 17.48 9.94 -12.54
C ASP A 8 15.98 9.74 -12.26
N PHE A 9 15.16 9.58 -13.32
CA PHE A 9 13.72 9.26 -13.22
C PHE A 9 13.46 7.93 -12.49
N LEU A 10 14.41 6.98 -12.52
CA LEU A 10 14.29 5.70 -11.84
C LEU A 10 14.44 5.80 -10.31
N ASN A 11 14.90 6.94 -9.81
CA ASN A 11 15.05 7.19 -8.37
C ASN A 11 13.89 8.02 -7.79
N TYR A 12 12.94 8.46 -8.62
CA TYR A 12 11.79 9.24 -8.14
C TYR A 12 10.79 8.34 -7.44
N LYS A 13 10.29 8.82 -6.31
CA LYS A 13 9.18 8.22 -5.58
C LYS A 13 7.98 9.13 -5.67
N PHE A 14 6.81 8.56 -5.93
CA PHE A 14 5.55 9.29 -5.97
C PHE A 14 4.74 8.97 -4.71
N LEU A 15 4.10 10.00 -4.15
CA LEU A 15 3.23 9.86 -2.99
C LEU A 15 1.77 9.99 -3.43
N SER A 16 0.90 9.15 -2.89
CA SER A 16 -0.56 9.28 -3.06
C SER A 16 -1.30 9.05 -1.75
N ASP A 17 -2.59 9.40 -1.75
CA ASP A 17 -3.58 9.08 -0.71
C ASP A 17 -3.13 9.47 0.70
N VAL A 18 -2.62 10.68 0.85
CA VAL A 18 -2.12 11.19 2.12
C VAL A 18 -3.29 11.48 3.08
N GLN A 19 -3.35 10.78 4.22
CA GLN A 19 -4.43 10.90 5.20
C GLN A 19 -3.92 10.87 6.65
N PHE A 20 -4.44 11.78 7.48
CA PHE A 20 -4.20 11.76 8.92
C PHE A 20 -5.01 10.63 9.60
N SER A 21 -4.45 10.02 10.64
CA SER A 21 -5.22 9.23 11.59
C SER A 21 -6.29 10.10 12.25
N PRO A 22 -7.41 9.53 12.76
CA PRO A 22 -8.50 10.34 13.31
C PRO A 22 -8.10 11.29 14.46
N ASN A 23 -7.08 10.94 15.26
CA ASN A 23 -6.49 11.76 16.32
C ASN A 23 -5.41 12.73 15.83
N GLY A 24 -5.05 12.70 14.55
CA GLY A 24 -4.05 13.57 13.93
C GLY A 24 -2.59 13.28 14.30
N LEU A 25 -2.29 12.17 15.01
CA LEU A 25 -0.93 11.86 15.47
C LEU A 25 -0.09 11.09 14.45
N HIS A 26 -0.71 10.49 13.44
CA HIS A 26 -0.02 9.76 12.39
C HIS A 26 -0.51 10.22 11.02
N LEU A 27 0.39 10.25 10.05
CA LEU A 27 0.06 10.43 8.64
C LEU A 27 0.35 9.13 7.90
N CYS A 28 -0.64 8.57 7.22
CA CYS A 28 -0.42 7.46 6.30
C CYS A 28 -0.46 7.95 4.85
N PHE A 29 0.33 7.31 3.99
CA PHE A 29 0.37 7.57 2.56
C PHE A 29 0.97 6.38 1.82
N LEU A 30 0.69 6.28 0.53
CA LEU A 30 1.31 5.29 -0.36
C LEU A 30 2.58 5.87 -0.98
N VAL A 31 3.64 5.05 -1.03
CA VAL A 31 4.89 5.37 -1.72
C VAL A 31 5.05 4.45 -2.91
N HIS A 32 5.01 5.02 -4.10
CA HIS A 32 5.24 4.33 -5.37
C HIS A 32 6.69 4.47 -5.79
N SER A 33 7.39 3.34 -6.02
CA SER A 33 8.80 3.31 -6.45
C SER A 33 8.98 2.43 -7.69
N PRO A 34 9.87 2.77 -8.63
CA PRO A 34 10.10 1.95 -9.81
C PRO A 34 10.81 0.65 -9.46
N ARG A 35 10.36 -0.48 -10.02
CA ARG A 35 11.10 -1.75 -10.02
C ARG A 35 11.61 -2.06 -11.41
N ILE A 36 12.86 -1.66 -11.66
CA ILE A 36 13.49 -1.75 -12.98
C ILE A 36 13.50 -3.20 -13.50
N GLU A 37 13.83 -4.17 -12.64
CA GLU A 37 13.92 -5.59 -13.01
C GLU A 37 12.57 -6.18 -13.46
N LYS A 38 11.47 -5.73 -12.86
CA LYS A 38 10.11 -6.18 -13.18
C LYS A 38 9.39 -5.29 -14.19
N ASN A 39 10.01 -4.18 -14.59
CA ASN A 39 9.42 -3.15 -15.47
C ASN A 39 8.03 -2.67 -14.99
N ASP A 40 7.87 -2.51 -13.68
CA ASP A 40 6.63 -2.03 -13.05
C ASP A 40 6.93 -1.05 -11.91
N TYR A 41 5.89 -0.65 -11.18
CA TYR A 41 6.01 0.09 -9.93
C TYR A 41 5.60 -0.81 -8.77
N GLU A 42 6.28 -0.63 -7.65
CA GLU A 42 5.81 -1.13 -6.36
C GLU A 42 5.17 -0.01 -5.56
N SER A 43 4.15 -0.37 -4.79
CA SER A 43 3.51 0.54 -3.85
C SER A 43 3.35 -0.10 -2.48
N ASN A 44 3.64 0.68 -1.44
CA ASN A 44 3.62 0.26 -0.05
C ASN A 44 3.10 1.41 0.83
N LEU A 45 2.48 1.06 1.95
CA LEU A 45 2.04 2.00 2.97
C LEU A 45 3.22 2.47 3.82
N TRP A 46 3.25 3.77 4.07
CA TRP A 46 4.20 4.41 4.96
C TRP A 46 3.45 5.21 6.02
N ILE A 47 4.10 5.36 7.18
CA ILE A 47 3.62 6.17 8.29
C ILE A 47 4.66 7.24 8.59
N TYR A 48 4.17 8.44 8.85
CA TYR A 48 4.89 9.47 9.59
C TYR A 48 4.30 9.59 10.98
N ASP A 49 5.12 9.36 12.01
CA ASP A 49 4.76 9.61 13.41
C ASP A 49 5.08 11.06 13.74
N LEU A 50 4.05 11.88 13.99
CA LEU A 50 4.23 13.31 14.27
C LEU A 50 4.90 13.57 15.61
N LYS A 51 4.82 12.63 16.56
CA LYS A 51 5.41 12.78 17.89
C LYS A 51 6.90 12.49 17.87
N GLN A 52 7.30 11.45 17.15
CA GLN A 52 8.71 11.04 17.02
C GLN A 52 9.42 11.75 15.87
N GLU A 53 8.68 12.40 14.97
CA GLU A 53 9.17 13.01 13.74
C GLU A 53 9.88 12.01 12.82
N GLU A 54 9.39 10.77 12.79
CA GLU A 54 10.00 9.67 12.05
C GLU A 54 9.08 9.08 10.98
N PHE A 55 9.69 8.67 9.86
CA PHE A 55 9.03 7.92 8.81
C PHE A 55 9.41 6.45 8.88
N TYR A 56 8.44 5.56 8.74
CA TYR A 56 8.70 4.14 8.57
C TYR A 56 7.77 3.52 7.54
N ARG A 57 8.30 2.50 6.86
CA ARG A 57 7.54 1.68 5.93
C ARG A 57 6.72 0.66 6.71
N LEU A 58 5.41 0.68 6.55
CA LEU A 58 4.49 -0.21 7.28
C LEU A 58 4.31 -1.56 6.58
N THR A 59 4.29 -1.57 5.24
CA THR A 59 4.10 -2.78 4.44
C THR A 59 5.20 -2.97 3.41
N ASN A 60 5.36 -4.19 2.89
CA ASN A 60 6.40 -4.51 1.92
C ASN A 60 5.94 -5.49 0.82
N SER A 61 4.63 -5.52 0.51
CA SER A 61 4.11 -6.38 -0.56
C SER A 61 4.49 -5.86 -1.96
N GLY A 62 4.67 -4.53 -2.07
CA GLY A 62 4.85 -3.82 -3.33
C GLY A 62 3.61 -3.82 -4.23
N LYS A 63 2.44 -4.20 -3.71
CA LYS A 63 1.17 -4.32 -4.43
C LYS A 63 0.00 -3.71 -3.65
N ASP A 64 0.29 -2.83 -2.69
CA ASP A 64 -0.74 -2.16 -1.89
C ASP A 64 -1.34 -0.98 -2.66
N LYS A 65 -2.65 -0.80 -2.54
CA LYS A 65 -3.45 0.23 -3.22
C LYS A 65 -4.53 0.69 -2.26
N GLU A 66 -4.90 1.96 -2.26
CA GLU A 66 -6.01 2.56 -1.48
C GLU A 66 -6.04 2.16 0.01
N PHE A 67 -6.32 3.11 0.90
CA PHE A 67 -6.51 2.76 2.30
C PHE A 67 -7.44 3.72 3.01
N LEU A 68 -7.93 3.26 4.16
CA LEU A 68 -8.62 4.08 5.14
C LEU A 68 -8.18 3.71 6.55
N TRP A 69 -8.33 4.67 7.46
CA TRP A 69 -8.17 4.47 8.89
C TRP A 69 -9.44 3.87 9.48
N LEU A 70 -9.35 2.67 10.04
CA LEU A 70 -10.45 2.06 10.81
C LEU A 70 -10.57 2.70 12.21
N ASN A 71 -9.44 3.13 12.76
CA ASN A 71 -9.30 3.84 14.02
C ASN A 71 -7.91 4.50 14.09
N GLU A 72 -7.47 4.90 15.28
CA GLU A 72 -6.20 5.59 15.50
C GLU A 72 -4.93 4.82 15.14
N LYS A 73 -5.04 3.50 14.98
CA LYS A 73 -3.89 2.60 14.81
C LYS A 73 -4.08 1.50 13.77
N GLU A 74 -5.30 1.27 13.29
CA GLU A 74 -5.57 0.22 12.32
C GLU A 74 -5.97 0.82 10.97
N LEU A 75 -5.39 0.24 9.92
CA LEU A 75 -5.68 0.57 8.52
C LEU A 75 -6.38 -0.61 7.87
N LEU A 76 -7.38 -0.31 7.05
CA LEU A 76 -7.92 -1.22 6.03
C LEU A 76 -7.38 -0.78 4.68
N PHE A 77 -6.91 -1.70 3.87
CA PHE A 77 -6.31 -1.37 2.58
C PHE A 77 -6.48 -2.51 1.57
N ILE A 78 -6.32 -2.18 0.28
CA ILE A 78 -6.38 -3.16 -0.81
C ILE A 78 -4.97 -3.62 -1.15
N SER A 79 -4.82 -4.90 -1.50
CA SER A 79 -3.51 -5.41 -1.92
C SER A 79 -3.63 -6.60 -2.84
N ASP A 80 -2.86 -6.62 -3.93
CA ASP A 80 -2.72 -7.80 -4.78
C ASP A 80 -1.62 -8.75 -4.27
N ARG A 81 -1.24 -8.63 -2.98
CA ARG A 81 -0.29 -9.58 -2.36
C ARG A 81 -0.78 -11.02 -2.53
N GLU A 82 0.16 -11.94 -2.67
CA GLU A 82 -0.14 -13.37 -2.55
C GLU A 82 -0.77 -13.59 -1.17
N SER A 83 -2.03 -14.00 -1.16
CA SER A 83 -2.84 -14.07 0.06
C SER A 83 -2.47 -15.25 0.96
N GLY A 84 -1.42 -16.02 0.64
CA GLY A 84 -1.07 -17.25 1.37
C GLY A 84 -2.19 -18.30 1.35
N ILE A 85 -3.24 -18.09 0.55
CA ILE A 85 -4.31 -19.06 0.33
C ILE A 85 -3.70 -20.14 -0.56
N GLU A 86 -3.33 -21.27 0.07
CA GLU A 86 -2.80 -22.45 -0.61
C GLU A 86 -3.82 -22.92 -1.66
N GLY A 87 -3.48 -22.81 -2.95
CA GLY A 87 -4.25 -23.45 -4.02
C GLY A 87 -4.35 -22.75 -5.38
N GLU A 88 -3.90 -21.51 -5.54
CA GLU A 88 -4.21 -20.73 -6.76
C GLU A 88 -2.96 -20.18 -7.46
N THR A 89 -2.17 -21.07 -8.04
CA THR A 89 -1.03 -20.73 -8.93
C THR A 89 -1.43 -20.42 -10.38
N GLU A 90 -2.72 -20.27 -10.70
CA GLU A 90 -3.21 -20.05 -12.08
C GLU A 90 -4.18 -18.85 -12.24
N VAL A 91 -4.35 -17.99 -11.23
CA VAL A 91 -5.46 -17.01 -11.15
C VAL A 91 -4.97 -15.55 -11.35
N GLU A 92 -4.02 -15.30 -12.25
CA GLU A 92 -3.76 -13.90 -12.67
C GLU A 92 -4.82 -13.41 -13.68
N GLU A 93 -5.39 -14.30 -14.49
CA GLU A 93 -6.42 -13.95 -15.48
C GLU A 93 -7.85 -13.94 -14.92
N GLU A 94 -8.12 -14.64 -13.81
CA GLU A 94 -9.46 -14.79 -13.21
C GLU A 94 -9.76 -13.80 -12.05
N ARG A 95 -8.75 -13.10 -11.51
CA ARG A 95 -8.96 -11.98 -10.55
C ARG A 95 -9.52 -10.72 -11.20
N ASN A 96 -9.90 -10.79 -12.47
CA ASN A 96 -10.42 -9.68 -13.24
C ASN A 96 -11.76 -9.18 -12.64
N GLY A 97 -11.65 -8.26 -11.68
CA GLY A 97 -12.77 -7.71 -10.95
C GLY A 97 -12.93 -8.21 -9.50
N GLU A 98 -11.93 -8.85 -8.88
CA GLU A 98 -11.96 -9.09 -7.42
C GLU A 98 -11.05 -8.12 -6.66
N THR A 99 -11.35 -7.85 -5.40
CA THR A 99 -10.57 -6.95 -4.55
C THR A 99 -10.39 -7.56 -3.17
N ALA A 100 -9.13 -7.91 -2.85
CA ALA A 100 -8.76 -8.43 -1.55
C ALA A 100 -8.47 -7.28 -0.56
N LEU A 101 -9.13 -7.35 0.59
CA LEU A 101 -9.03 -6.39 1.68
C LEU A 101 -8.14 -6.95 2.79
N PHE A 102 -7.25 -6.11 3.29
CA PHE A 102 -6.33 -6.45 4.37
C PHE A 102 -6.39 -5.41 5.48
N LYS A 103 -6.15 -5.86 6.71
CA LYS A 103 -6.04 -5.01 7.90
C LYS A 103 -4.64 -5.09 8.49
N ILE A 104 -4.08 -3.97 8.92
CA ILE A 104 -2.80 -3.93 9.63
C ILE A 104 -2.81 -2.88 10.74
N ASN A 105 -2.08 -3.13 11.83
CA ASN A 105 -1.82 -2.15 12.87
C ASN A 105 -0.54 -1.37 12.56
N ILE A 106 -0.54 -0.05 12.77
CA ILE A 106 0.64 0.80 12.50
C ILE A 106 1.82 0.50 13.43
N ALA A 107 1.58 -0.10 14.60
CA ALA A 107 2.66 -0.57 15.48
C ALA A 107 3.41 -1.80 14.92
N GLY A 108 2.97 -2.34 13.77
CA GLY A 108 3.55 -3.48 13.09
C GLY A 108 2.73 -4.76 13.23
N GLY A 109 3.36 -5.89 12.94
CA GLY A 109 2.71 -7.18 12.76
C GLY A 109 2.46 -7.50 11.29
N GLU A 110 1.86 -8.66 11.04
CA GLU A 110 1.50 -9.08 9.69
C GLU A 110 0.13 -8.50 9.29
N ALA A 111 -0.03 -8.14 8.02
CA ALA A 111 -1.34 -7.76 7.54
C ALA A 111 -2.23 -8.99 7.44
N GLN A 112 -3.45 -8.85 7.94
CA GLN A 112 -4.44 -9.92 8.00
C GLN A 112 -5.41 -9.75 6.85
N HIS A 113 -5.68 -10.83 6.11
CA HIS A 113 -6.78 -10.85 5.15
C HIS A 113 -8.10 -10.68 5.91
N VAL A 114 -8.97 -9.81 5.38
CA VAL A 114 -10.28 -9.52 5.96
C VAL A 114 -11.38 -10.15 5.13
N ASP A 115 -11.39 -9.87 3.82
CA ASP A 115 -12.38 -10.37 2.88
C ASP A 115 -11.90 -10.20 1.43
N THR A 116 -12.58 -10.84 0.49
CA THR A 116 -12.40 -10.64 -0.95
C THR A 116 -13.74 -10.27 -1.57
N LEU A 117 -13.81 -9.06 -2.11
CA LEU A 117 -14.99 -8.57 -2.81
C LEU A 117 -14.97 -9.05 -4.25
N LYS A 118 -16.08 -9.60 -4.76
CA LYS A 118 -16.26 -9.98 -6.18
C LYS A 118 -16.53 -8.78 -7.10
N LYS A 119 -15.92 -7.64 -6.78
CA LYS A 119 -15.96 -6.40 -7.55
C LYS A 119 -14.64 -5.66 -7.38
N GLU A 120 -14.25 -4.93 -8.42
CA GLU A 120 -13.14 -4.00 -8.35
C GLU A 120 -13.53 -2.79 -7.50
N VAL A 121 -12.73 -2.51 -6.47
CA VAL A 121 -12.85 -1.29 -5.68
C VAL A 121 -11.81 -0.29 -6.17
N VAL A 122 -12.30 0.84 -6.69
CA VAL A 122 -11.46 1.93 -7.22
C VAL A 122 -11.16 3.01 -6.20
N ASN A 123 -11.95 3.11 -5.12
CA ASN A 123 -11.73 4.09 -4.06
C ASN A 123 -12.40 3.64 -2.74
N MET A 124 -11.81 4.00 -1.61
CA MET A 124 -12.33 3.71 -0.28
C MET A 124 -12.64 5.00 0.49
N GLN A 125 -13.85 5.11 1.04
CA GLN A 125 -14.30 6.23 1.87
C GLN A 125 -15.18 5.71 3.02
N LEU A 126 -15.14 6.39 4.16
CA LEU A 126 -16.01 6.16 5.32
C LEU A 126 -17.23 7.09 5.30
#